data_AF-A0AAD7BF13-F1
#
_entry.id   AF-A0AAD7BF13-F1
#
_cell.length_a   1.000
_cell.length_b   1.000
_cell.length_c   1.000
_cell.angle_alpha   90.00
_cell.angle_beta   90.00
_cell.angle_gamma   90.00
#
_symmetry.space_group_name_H-M   'P 1'
#
loop_
_entity.id
_entity.type
_entity.pdbx_description
1 polymer ?
#
loop_
_entity_poly.entity_id
_entity_poly.type
_entity_poly.pdbx_seq_one_letter_code
_entity_poly.pdbx_strand_id
1 'polypeptide(L)'
;TAGYHRYWAHRSYRASPVLQWFLAMAGAGAAQGSIKWWSRAHRAHHRYTDTKLDPYNATEGFWHTHIGWIIFKPHIKQGKVDIS
;
A
#
# COMPACT_ATOMS: atom_id res chain seq x y z
N THR A 1 8.24 2.19 4.54
CA THR A 1 8.54 3.50 5.18
C THR A 1 9.29 4.48 4.27
N ALA A 2 10.60 4.36 4.05
CA ALA A 2 11.31 5.30 3.16
C ALA A 2 10.94 5.08 1.68
N GLY A 3 11.04 3.83 1.21
CA GLY A 3 10.68 3.43 -0.16
C GLY A 3 9.17 3.42 -0.43
N TYR A 4 8.54 2.24 -0.26
CA TYR A 4 7.15 1.99 -0.68
C TYR A 4 6.18 3.11 -0.26
N HIS A 5 6.29 3.56 0.99
CA HIS A 5 5.42 4.58 1.56
C HIS A 5 5.75 6.00 1.07
N ARG A 6 6.88 6.59 1.48
CA ARG A 6 7.17 8.00 1.19
C ARG A 6 7.60 8.26 -0.26
N TYR A 7 8.42 7.38 -0.83
CA TYR A 7 8.93 7.57 -2.19
C TYR A 7 7.91 7.17 -3.27
N TRP A 8 7.41 5.93 -3.27
CA TRP A 8 6.53 5.45 -4.35
C TRP A 8 5.06 5.82 -4.14
N ALA A 9 4.49 5.60 -2.94
CA ALA A 9 3.08 5.89 -2.71
C ALA A 9 2.78 7.39 -2.63
N HIS A 10 3.59 8.16 -1.90
CA HIS A 10 3.35 9.60 -1.66
C HIS A 10 4.22 10.57 -2.46
N ARG A 11 5.22 10.09 -3.22
CA ARG A 11 6.13 10.94 -4.01
C ARG A 11 6.74 12.12 -3.22
N SER A 12 6.99 11.93 -1.91
CA SER A 12 7.34 13.02 -0.99
C SER A 12 8.75 13.58 -1.19
N TYR A 13 9.59 12.90 -1.97
CA TYR A 13 10.95 13.34 -2.29
C TYR A 13 11.45 12.71 -3.59
N ARG A 14 12.56 13.24 -4.12
CA ARG A 14 13.29 12.66 -5.26
C ARG A 14 14.50 11.89 -4.75
N ALA A 15 14.74 10.70 -5.31
CA ALA A 15 15.86 9.84 -4.95
C ALA A 15 16.83 9.69 -6.13
N SER A 16 18.14 9.64 -5.86
CA SER A 16 19.13 9.27 -6.88
C SER A 16 18.89 7.83 -7.36
N PRO A 17 19.29 7.45 -8.58
CA PRO A 17 19.07 6.10 -9.10
C PRO A 17 19.59 4.98 -8.19
N VAL A 18 20.75 5.19 -7.56
CA VAL A 18 21.32 4.23 -6.58
C VAL A 18 20.39 4.05 -5.37
N LEU A 19 19.88 5.15 -4.81
CA LEU A 19 18.95 5.09 -3.68
C LEU A 19 17.62 4.45 -4.09
N GLN A 20 17.14 4.69 -5.32
CA GLN A 20 15.93 4.04 -5.82
C GLN A 20 16.09 2.52 -5.86
N TRP A 21 17.20 2.02 -6.40
CA TRP A 21 17.51 0.59 -6.44
C TRP A 21 17.63 -0.01 -5.04
N PHE A 22 18.38 0.65 -4.16
CA PHE A 22 18.52 0.21 -2.77
C PHE A 22 17.15 0.09 -2.08
N LEU A 23 16.31 1.11 -2.18
CA LEU A 23 14.97 1.10 -1.58
C LEU A 23 14.04 0.06 -2.21
N ALA A 24 14.22 -0.25 -3.50
CA ALA A 24 13.41 -1.24 -4.22
C ALA A 24 13.76 -2.65 -3.76
N MET A 25 15.06 -2.97 -3.64
CA MET A 25 15.54 -4.25 -3.13
C MET A 25 15.17 -4.45 -1.66
N ALA A 26 15.41 -3.44 -0.82
CA ALA A 26 15.03 -3.48 0.59
C ALA A 26 13.52 -3.68 0.77
N GLY A 27 12.69 -3.00 -0.04
CA GLY A 27 11.25 -3.18 -0.04
C GLY A 27 10.80 -4.56 -0.53
N ALA A 28 11.43 -5.10 -1.58
CA ALA A 28 11.16 -6.44 -2.08
C ALA A 28 11.47 -7.52 -1.03
N GLY A 29 12.56 -7.34 -0.25
CA GLY A 29 12.92 -8.21 0.86
C GLY A 29 12.00 -8.14 2.09
N ALA A 30 11.06 -7.18 2.15
CA ALA A 30 10.16 -7.00 3.29
C ALA A 30 8.90 -7.89 3.24
N ALA A 31 8.69 -8.67 2.18
CA ALA A 31 7.54 -9.57 2.00
C ALA A 31 6.15 -8.88 2.08
N GLN A 32 6.04 -7.62 1.62
CA GLN A 32 4.79 -6.84 1.62
C GLN A 32 4.12 -6.73 0.23
N GLY A 33 4.45 -7.64 -0.68
CA GLY A 33 4.05 -7.58 -2.08
C GLY A 33 4.89 -6.60 -2.91
N SER A 34 4.50 -6.43 -4.18
CA SER A 34 5.24 -5.54 -5.10
C SER A 34 5.04 -4.06 -4.76
N ILE A 35 6.00 -3.21 -5.13
CA ILE A 35 5.93 -1.75 -5.01
C ILE A 35 4.58 -1.24 -5.55
N LYS A 36 4.18 -1.72 -6.73
CA LYS A 36 2.96 -1.30 -7.41
C LYS A 36 1.70 -1.69 -6.63
N TRP A 37 1.63 -2.94 -6.17
CA TRP A 37 0.46 -3.44 -5.44
C TRP A 37 0.31 -2.73 -4.09
N TRP A 38 1.40 -2.61 -3.34
CA TRP A 38 1.40 -1.93 -2.04
C TRP A 38 1.06 -0.45 -2.19
N SER A 39 1.69 0.25 -3.15
CA SER A 39 1.43 1.68 -3.37
C SER A 39 -0.02 1.94 -3.78
N ARG A 40 -0.61 1.07 -4.60
CA ARG A 40 -2.03 1.15 -4.97
C ARG A 40 -2.93 0.99 -3.74
N ALA A 41 -2.71 -0.05 -2.95
CA ALA A 41 -3.55 -0.31 -1.78
C ALA A 41 -3.39 0.79 -0.72
N HIS A 42 -2.16 1.26 -0.48
CA HIS A 42 -1.87 2.38 0.41
C HIS A 42 -2.53 3.70 -0.02
N ARG A 43 -2.48 4.02 -1.33
CA ARG A 43 -3.19 5.18 -1.88
C ARG A 43 -4.72 5.03 -1.72
N ALA A 44 -5.25 3.82 -1.92
CA ALA A 44 -6.67 3.54 -1.75
C ALA A 44 -7.09 3.70 -0.28
N HIS A 45 -6.28 3.20 0.65
CA HIS A 45 -6.49 3.39 2.08
C HIS A 45 -6.61 4.87 2.43
N HIS A 46 -5.64 5.71 2.04
CA HIS A 46 -5.73 7.15 2.31
C HIS A 46 -6.90 7.87 1.63
N ARG A 47 -7.29 7.47 0.42
CA ARG A 47 -8.39 8.13 -0.31
C ARG A 47 -9.76 7.75 0.24
N TYR A 48 -9.89 6.54 0.78
CA TYR A 48 -11.17 5.93 1.13
C TYR A 48 -11.24 5.50 2.59
N THR A 49 -10.39 6.05 3.46
CA THR A 49 -10.25 5.69 4.88
C THR A 49 -11.61 5.48 5.55
N ASP A 50 -11.73 4.40 6.31
CA ASP A 50 -12.93 4.04 7.08
C ASP A 50 -14.21 3.85 6.23
N THR A 51 -14.05 3.58 4.93
CA THR A 51 -15.16 3.18 4.05
C THR A 51 -14.97 1.76 3.52
N LYS A 52 -16.03 1.18 2.95
CA LYS A 52 -15.99 -0.13 2.28
C LYS A 52 -15.02 -0.22 1.09
N LEU A 53 -14.49 0.91 0.61
CA LEU A 53 -13.53 0.98 -0.48
C LEU A 53 -12.07 0.97 0.02
N ASP A 54 -11.85 1.14 1.32
CA ASP A 54 -10.55 1.01 1.97
C ASP A 54 -10.15 -0.48 2.07
N PRO A 55 -8.99 -0.87 1.52
CA PRO A 55 -8.52 -2.24 1.64
C PRO A 55 -8.26 -2.69 3.10
N TYR A 56 -8.04 -1.77 4.03
CA TYR A 56 -7.65 -2.03 5.43
C TYR A 56 -8.64 -1.44 6.43
N ASN A 57 -9.91 -1.30 6.02
CA ASN A 57 -10.93 -0.55 6.74
C ASN A 57 -10.95 -0.87 8.25
N ALA A 58 -10.71 0.14 9.09
CA ALA A 58 -10.63 -0.02 10.54
C ALA A 58 -11.95 -0.50 11.15
N THR A 59 -13.08 -0.18 10.52
CA THR A 59 -14.42 -0.53 11.02
C THR A 59 -14.76 -2.01 10.85
N GLU A 60 -14.00 -2.78 10.07
CA GLU A 60 -14.17 -4.23 9.89
C GLU A 60 -13.55 -5.04 11.05
N GLY A 61 -12.94 -4.36 12.02
CA GLY A 61 -12.42 -4.96 13.26
C GLY A 61 -10.95 -5.38 13.19
N PHE A 62 -10.40 -5.67 14.37
CA PHE A 62 -8.97 -5.92 14.59
C PHE A 62 -8.36 -6.98 13.66
N TRP A 63 -9.05 -8.11 13.50
CA TRP A 63 -8.50 -9.22 12.70
C TRP A 63 -8.45 -8.88 11.22
N HIS A 64 -9.44 -8.15 10.70
CA HIS A 64 -9.44 -7.71 9.32
C HIS A 64 -8.26 -6.78 9.05
N THR A 65 -8.11 -5.72 9.86
CA THR A 65 -7.10 -4.67 9.67
C THR A 65 -5.67 -5.19 9.85
N HIS A 66 -5.48 -6.16 10.76
CA HIS A 66 -4.17 -6.70 11.06
C HIS A 66 -3.66 -7.69 10.00
N ILE A 67 -4.52 -8.62 9.54
CA ILE A 67 -4.09 -9.69 8.62
C ILE A 67 -5.18 -10.17 7.66
N GLY A 68 -6.46 -10.04 8.02
CA GLY A 68 -7.58 -10.59 7.25
C GLY A 68 -7.66 -10.05 5.81
N TRP A 69 -7.33 -8.77 5.60
CA TRP A 69 -7.31 -8.16 4.27
C TRP A 69 -6.29 -8.77 3.30
N ILE A 70 -5.27 -9.48 3.82
CA ILE A 70 -4.26 -10.20 3.02
C ILE A 70 -4.76 -11.60 2.66
N ILE A 71 -5.40 -12.27 3.62
CA ILE A 71 -5.77 -13.69 3.52
C ILE A 71 -7.05 -13.87 2.71
N PHE A 72 -8.04 -13.00 2.91
CA PHE A 72 -9.36 -13.15 2.32
C PHE A 72 -9.53 -12.26 1.09
N LYS A 73 -10.17 -12.81 0.07
CA LYS A 73 -10.53 -12.04 -1.11
C LYS A 73 -11.66 -11.06 -0.74
N PRO A 74 -11.50 -9.76 -0.98
CA PRO A 74 -12.54 -8.79 -0.64
C PRO A 74 -13.78 -9.00 -1.52
N HIS A 75 -14.96 -8.90 -0.90
CA HIS A 75 -16.25 -9.00 -1.58
C HIS A 75 -16.53 -7.77 -2.47
N ILE A 76 -15.95 -6.62 -2.11
CA ILE A 76 -16.11 -5.35 -2.82
C ILE A 76 -14.82 -5.03 -3.57
N LYS A 77 -14.94 -4.47 -4.77
CA LYS A 77 -13.77 -3.95 -5.49
C LYS A 77 -13.22 -2.73 -4.74
N GLN A 78 -11.96 -2.82 -4.33
CA GLN A 78 -11.22 -1.71 -3.71
C GLN A 78 -11.30 -0.44 -4.55
N GLY A 79 -11.28 0.71 -3.88
CA GLY A 79 -11.39 2.02 -4.52
C GLY A 79 -10.35 2.26 -5.63
N LYS A 80 -10.75 3.05 -6.63
CA LYS A 80 -9.87 3.40 -7.77
C LYS A 80 -8.86 4.45 -7.34
N VAL A 81 -7.60 4.20 -7.67
CA VAL A 81 -6.51 5.15 -7.43
C VAL A 81 -5.53 5.16 -8.59
N ASP A 82 -4.88 6.30 -8.73
CA ASP A 82 -3.88 6.55 -9.76
C ASP A 82 -2.61 5.79 -9.37
N ILE A 83 -1.99 5.10 -10.33
CA ILE A 83 -0.76 4.30 -10.13
C ILE A 83 0.38 4.79 -11.04
N SER A 84 0.17 5.92 -11.73
CA SER A 84 1.23 6.69 -12.38
C SER A 84 2.19 7.31 -11.35
#